data_AF-A0A260BRG0-F1
#
_entry.id   AF-A0A260BRG0-F1
#
_cell.length_a   1.000
_cell.length_b   1.000
_cell.length_c   1.000
_cell.angle_alpha   90.00
_cell.angle_beta   90.00
_cell.angle_gamma   90.00
#
_symmetry.space_group_name_H-M   'P 1'
#
loop_
_entity.id
_entity.type
_entity.pdbx_description
1 polymer ?
#
loop_
_entity_poly.entity_id
_entity_poly.type
_entity_poly.pdbx_seq_one_letter_code
_entity_poly.pdbx_strand_id
1 'polypeptide(L)'
;MRVRLIVHHWRWRAVRDFVRRNRSARALDVEQRAADYVAVAEAFGLTWPQEEHRVHAVLRSFDDPDVAAVSAAMVARKDAAELVSVTALRARPTDQGTAPPGYSRGVE
;
A
#
# COMPACT_ATOMS: atom_id res chain seq x y z
N MET A 1 9.70 6.32 -23.72
CA MET A 1 9.46 5.70 -22.40
C MET A 1 8.43 4.55 -22.47
N ARG A 2 8.71 3.50 -23.26
CA ARG A 2 7.81 2.33 -23.46
C ARG A 2 8.24 1.07 -22.69
N VAL A 3 9.52 0.99 -22.34
CA VAL A 3 10.13 -0.18 -21.68
C VAL A 3 9.56 -0.42 -20.28
N ARG A 4 9.32 0.63 -19.49
CA ARG A 4 8.71 0.51 -18.15
C ARG A 4 7.31 -0.12 -18.20
N LEU A 5 6.44 0.32 -19.12
CA LEU A 5 5.10 -0.24 -19.31
C LEU A 5 5.13 -1.73 -19.69
N ILE A 6 6.07 -2.13 -20.55
CA ILE A 6 6.26 -3.54 -20.92
C ILE A 6 6.71 -4.36 -19.70
N VAL A 7 7.70 -3.87 -18.93
CA VAL A 7 8.17 -4.53 -17.70
C VAL A 7 7.05 -4.67 -16.68
N HIS A 8 6.20 -3.64 -16.52
CA HIS A 8 5.03 -3.73 -15.64
C HIS A 8 4.05 -4.80 -16.14
N HIS A 9 3.79 -4.91 -17.44
CA HIS A 9 2.90 -5.96 -17.97
C HIS A 9 3.42 -7.37 -17.65
N TRP A 10 4.73 -7.63 -17.81
CA TRP A 10 5.30 -8.96 -17.56
C TRP A 10 5.26 -9.32 -16.07
N ARG A 11 5.50 -8.34 -15.20
CA ARG A 11 5.43 -8.54 -13.75
C ARG A 11 3.99 -8.75 -13.28
N TRP A 12 3.00 -8.08 -13.87
CA TRP A 12 1.59 -8.35 -13.58
C TRP A 12 1.13 -9.75 -14.04
N ARG A 13 1.72 -10.28 -15.13
CA ARG A 13 1.51 -11.69 -15.51
C ARG A 13 2.04 -12.65 -14.44
N ALA A 14 3.23 -12.38 -13.88
CA ALA A 14 3.78 -13.20 -12.81
C ALA A 14 2.93 -13.16 -11.53
N VAL A 15 2.43 -11.97 -11.16
CA VAL A 15 1.48 -11.81 -10.04
C VAL A 15 0.21 -12.62 -10.28
N ARG A 16 -0.39 -12.51 -11.48
CA ARG A 16 -1.58 -13.29 -11.85
C ARG A 16 -1.33 -14.78 -11.69
N ASP A 17 -0.22 -15.28 -12.23
CA ASP A 17 0.09 -16.70 -12.20
C ASP A 17 0.38 -17.19 -10.77
N PHE A 18 0.90 -16.31 -9.90
CA PHE A 18 1.05 -16.59 -8.47
C PHE A 18 -0.32 -16.67 -7.79
N VAL A 19 -1.18 -15.67 -7.95
CA VAL A 19 -2.53 -15.65 -7.36
C VAL A 19 -3.32 -16.89 -7.78
N ARG A 20 -3.33 -17.20 -9.08
CA ARG A 20 -4.08 -18.36 -9.62
C ARG A 20 -3.60 -19.71 -9.06
N ARG A 21 -2.30 -19.85 -8.78
CA ARG A 21 -1.73 -21.09 -8.25
C ARG A 21 -1.91 -21.25 -6.74
N ASN A 22 -1.97 -20.13 -6.02
CA ASN A 22 -1.88 -20.13 -4.56
C ASN A 22 -3.19 -19.73 -3.87
N ARG A 23 -4.23 -19.30 -4.61
CA ARG A 23 -5.51 -18.87 -4.03
C ARG A 23 -6.71 -19.60 -4.59
N SER A 24 -7.66 -19.84 -3.69
CA SER A 24 -9.08 -20.01 -4.01
C SER A 24 -9.81 -18.72 -3.67
N ALA A 25 -10.22 -17.95 -4.68
CA ALA A 25 -10.88 -16.65 -4.48
C ALA A 25 -12.15 -16.72 -3.61
N ARG A 26 -12.81 -17.89 -3.52
CA ARG A 26 -14.00 -18.12 -2.71
C ARG A 26 -13.75 -18.28 -1.20
N ALA A 27 -12.49 -18.42 -0.78
CA ALA A 27 -12.16 -18.64 0.64
C ALA A 27 -11.98 -17.33 1.42
N LEU A 28 -11.90 -16.19 0.74
CA LEU A 28 -11.52 -14.90 1.32
C LEU A 28 -12.60 -13.85 1.05
N ASP A 29 -12.85 -13.01 2.05
CA ASP A 29 -13.75 -11.87 1.88
C ASP A 29 -13.11 -10.77 1.01
N VAL A 30 -13.87 -9.72 0.71
CA VAL A 30 -13.44 -8.61 -0.16
C VAL A 30 -12.23 -7.87 0.43
N GLU A 31 -12.22 -7.62 1.73
CA GLU A 31 -11.16 -6.87 2.42
C GLU A 31 -9.86 -7.67 2.48
N GLN A 32 -9.94 -8.97 2.74
CA GLN A 32 -8.82 -9.90 2.73
C GLN A 32 -8.24 -10.08 1.33
N ARG A 33 -9.09 -10.11 0.31
CA ARG A 33 -8.63 -10.14 -1.09
C ARG A 33 -7.89 -8.86 -1.44
N ALA A 34 -8.45 -7.70 -1.10
CA ALA A 34 -7.82 -6.40 -1.31
C ALA A 34 -6.45 -6.29 -0.60
N ALA A 35 -6.38 -6.66 0.68
CA ALA A 35 -5.16 -6.62 1.48
C ALA A 35 -4.03 -7.46 0.87
N ASP A 36 -4.36 -8.67 0.44
CA ASP A 36 -3.39 -9.57 -0.15
C ASP A 36 -2.97 -9.15 -1.55
N TYR A 37 -3.87 -8.66 -2.40
CA TYR A 37 -3.50 -8.14 -3.71
C TYR A 37 -2.49 -6.99 -3.59
N VAL A 38 -2.65 -6.14 -2.58
CA VAL A 38 -1.65 -5.12 -2.23
C VAL A 38 -0.34 -5.78 -1.80
N ALA A 39 -0.37 -6.70 -0.83
CA ALA A 39 0.82 -7.35 -0.31
C ALA A 39 1.60 -8.15 -1.38
N VAL A 40 0.91 -8.87 -2.26
CA VAL A 40 1.52 -9.62 -3.37
C VAL A 40 2.13 -8.65 -4.37
N ALA A 41 1.45 -7.55 -4.73
CA ALA A 41 2.06 -6.56 -5.61
C ALA A 41 3.33 -5.96 -5.00
N GLU A 42 3.30 -5.61 -3.71
CA GLU A 42 4.46 -5.08 -2.98
C GLU A 42 5.62 -6.08 -2.92
N ALA A 43 5.35 -7.36 -2.64
CA ALA A 43 6.36 -8.42 -2.65
C ALA A 43 7.03 -8.59 -4.01
N PHE A 44 6.29 -8.32 -5.10
CA PHE A 44 6.83 -8.31 -6.46
C PHE A 44 7.47 -6.96 -6.86
N GLY A 45 7.55 -5.99 -5.93
CA GLY A 45 8.10 -4.65 -6.17
C GLY A 45 7.26 -3.84 -7.16
N LEU A 46 5.93 -4.06 -7.17
CA LEU A 46 4.97 -3.38 -8.01
C LEU A 46 4.11 -2.43 -7.18
N THR A 47 3.70 -1.36 -7.84
CA THR A 47 2.70 -0.43 -7.32
C THR A 47 1.44 -0.58 -8.13
N TRP A 48 0.28 -0.58 -7.46
CA TRP A 48 -1.01 -0.60 -8.13
C TRP A 48 -1.22 0.65 -8.99
N PRO A 49 -1.91 0.53 -10.14
CA PRO A 49 -2.32 1.69 -10.92
C PRO A 49 -3.17 2.65 -10.09
N GLN A 50 -2.99 3.96 -10.29
CA GLN A 50 -3.82 4.99 -9.64
C GLN A 50 -5.21 5.12 -10.30
N GLU A 51 -5.29 4.76 -11.59
CA GLU A 51 -6.50 4.85 -12.37
C GLU A 51 -7.40 3.62 -12.12
N GLU A 52 -8.62 3.84 -11.61
CA GLU A 52 -9.58 2.79 -11.25
C GLU A 52 -9.82 1.78 -12.38
N HIS A 53 -9.98 2.25 -13.62
CA HIS A 53 -10.20 1.38 -14.77
C HIS A 53 -9.02 0.42 -15.03
N ARG A 54 -7.78 0.80 -14.69
CA ARG A 54 -6.61 -0.08 -14.80
C ARG A 54 -6.55 -1.07 -13.65
N VAL A 55 -6.93 -0.66 -12.44
CA VAL A 55 -7.09 -1.60 -11.30
C VAL A 55 -8.11 -2.67 -11.66
N HIS A 56 -9.26 -2.27 -12.22
CA HIS A 56 -10.29 -3.20 -12.68
C HIS A 56 -9.78 -4.16 -13.75
N ALA A 57 -9.00 -3.67 -14.72
CA ALA A 57 -8.41 -4.53 -15.75
C ALA A 57 -7.45 -5.57 -15.16
N VAL A 58 -6.63 -5.19 -14.18
CA VAL A 58 -5.71 -6.11 -13.50
C VAL A 58 -6.49 -7.14 -12.67
N LEU A 59 -7.46 -6.71 -11.85
CA LEU A 59 -8.27 -7.61 -11.03
C LEU A 59 -9.10 -8.60 -11.87
N ARG A 60 -9.70 -8.14 -12.99
CA ARG A 60 -10.36 -9.04 -13.95
C ARG A 60 -9.40 -10.07 -14.52
N SER A 61 -8.15 -9.68 -14.78
CA SER A 61 -7.14 -10.61 -15.28
C SER A 61 -6.77 -11.70 -14.26
N PHE A 62 -7.09 -11.50 -12.98
CA PHE A 62 -6.92 -12.48 -11.91
C PHE A 62 -8.17 -13.35 -11.69
N ASP A 63 -9.20 -13.19 -12.54
CA ASP A 63 -10.50 -13.85 -12.41
C ASP A 63 -11.20 -13.54 -11.08
N ASP A 64 -11.01 -12.33 -10.53
CA ASP A 64 -11.67 -11.93 -9.29
C ASP A 64 -13.20 -11.74 -9.52
N PRO A 65 -14.07 -12.37 -8.73
CA PRO A 65 -15.52 -12.28 -8.93
C PRO A 65 -16.13 -10.93 -8.53
N ASP A 66 -15.47 -10.15 -7.65
CA ASP A 66 -16.03 -8.94 -7.04
C ASP A 66 -15.14 -7.72 -7.29
N VAL A 67 -14.72 -7.53 -8.55
CA VAL A 67 -13.75 -6.52 -8.98
C VAL A 67 -14.04 -5.12 -8.43
N ALA A 68 -15.29 -4.67 -8.51
CA ALA A 68 -15.65 -3.32 -8.07
C ALA A 68 -15.52 -3.17 -6.54
N ALA A 69 -15.96 -4.18 -5.78
CA ALA A 69 -15.88 -4.14 -4.32
C ALA A 69 -14.44 -4.22 -3.84
N VAL A 70 -13.63 -5.10 -4.43
CA VAL A 70 -12.20 -5.23 -4.12
C VAL A 70 -11.43 -3.97 -4.48
N SER A 71 -11.70 -3.38 -5.66
CA SER A 71 -11.09 -2.12 -6.09
C SER A 71 -11.38 -0.97 -5.10
N ALA A 72 -12.65 -0.82 -4.68
CA ALA A 72 -13.03 0.19 -3.69
C ALA A 72 -12.32 -0.03 -2.35
N ALA A 73 -12.25 -1.28 -1.87
CA ALA A 73 -11.52 -1.62 -0.65
C ALA A 73 -10.02 -1.29 -0.77
N MET A 74 -9.39 -1.57 -1.90
CA MET A 74 -7.98 -1.21 -2.15
C MET A 74 -7.74 0.31 -2.11
N VAL A 75 -8.66 1.12 -2.66
CA VAL A 75 -8.58 2.59 -2.61
C VAL A 75 -8.73 3.08 -1.17
N ALA A 76 -9.75 2.61 -0.44
CA ALA A 76 -9.96 2.99 0.96
C ALA A 76 -8.75 2.66 1.85
N ARG A 77 -8.10 1.51 1.61
CA ARG A 77 -6.86 1.11 2.31
C ARG A 77 -5.68 2.02 1.98
N LYS A 78 -5.53 2.44 0.73
CA LYS A 78 -4.48 3.38 0.32
C LYS A 78 -4.67 4.72 1.03
N ASP A 79 -5.90 5.23 1.06
CA ASP A 79 -6.23 6.49 1.72
C ASP A 79 -6.00 6.41 3.24
N ALA A 80 -6.36 5.28 3.86
CA ALA A 80 -6.08 5.03 5.28
C ALA A 80 -4.56 4.99 5.58
N ALA A 81 -3.76 4.34 4.73
CA ALA A 81 -2.30 4.29 4.88
C ALA A 81 -1.64 5.66 4.69
N GLU A 82 -2.16 6.47 3.77
CA GLU A 82 -1.74 7.86 3.57
C GLU A 82 -2.06 8.71 4.81
N LEU A 83 -3.26 8.58 5.37
CA LEU A 83 -3.66 9.26 6.61
C LEU A 83 -2.79 8.89 7.83
N VAL A 84 -2.43 7.61 7.98
CA VAL A 84 -1.52 7.16 9.04
C VAL A 84 -0.12 7.76 8.85
N SER A 85 0.37 7.79 7.61
CA SER A 85 1.68 8.36 7.28
C SER A 85 1.73 9.88 7.52
N VAL A 86 0.67 10.61 7.17
CA VAL A 86 0.55 12.05 7.41
C VAL A 86 0.47 12.35 8.91
N THR A 87 -0.29 11.56 9.67
CA THR A 87 -0.40 11.71 11.13
C THR A 87 0.95 11.43 11.80
N ALA A 88 1.66 10.36 11.39
CA ALA A 88 2.99 10.04 11.89
C ALA A 88 4.03 11.12 11.56
N LEU A 89 3.95 11.73 10.38
CA LEU A 89 4.82 12.84 9.98
C LEU A 89 4.55 14.12 10.79
N ARG A 90 3.28 14.39 11.14
CA ARG A 90 2.90 15.52 12.01
C ARG A 90 3.23 15.29 13.48
N ALA A 91 3.40 14.03 13.89
CA ALA A 91 3.77 13.66 15.27
C ALA A 91 5.29 13.75 15.55
N ARG A 92 6.09 14.32 14.64
CA ARG A 92 7.51 14.62 14.93
C ARG A 92 7.57 15.60 16.11
N PRO A 93 8.26 15.28 17.23
CA PRO A 93 8.41 16.22 18.32
C PRO A 93 9.35 17.34 17.88
N THR A 94 8.82 18.55 17.78
CA THR A 94 9.61 19.77 17.86
C THR A 94 9.99 19.98 19.33
N ASP A 95 10.85 19.11 19.87
CA ASP A 95 11.49 19.35 21.17
C ASP A 95 13.01 19.21 21.02
N GLN A 96 13.56 20.16 20.25
CA GLN A 96 14.93 20.61 20.47
C GLN A 96 14.82 22.00 21.08
N GLY A 97 15.00 22.08 22.40
CA GLY A 97 15.36 23.35 23.04
C GLY A 97 14.70 23.62 24.37
N THR A 98 14.94 22.80 25.39
CA THR A 98 15.01 23.34 26.76
C THR A 98 16.34 22.89 27.38
N ALA A 99 17.23 23.86 27.57
CA ALA A 99 18.56 23.69 28.13
C ALA A 99 18.52 23.08 29.56
N PRO A 100 19.58 22.37 30.00
CA PRO A 100 19.67 21.88 31.37
C PRO A 100 19.78 23.04 32.38
N PRO A 101 19.27 22.87 33.62
CA PRO A 101 19.22 23.92 34.63
C PRO A 101 20.62 24.36 35.05
N GLY A 102 20.79 25.69 35.15
CA GLY A 102 22.03 26.34 35.53
C GLY A 102 22.57 25.87 36.87
N TYR A 103 23.82 25.40 36.84
CA TYR A 103 24.70 25.30 38.00
C TYR A 103 25.61 26.53 38.00
N SER A 104 25.42 27.44 38.96
CA SER A 104 26.42 28.42 39.44
C SER A 104 25.86 29.02 40.75
N ARG A 105 26.18 28.42 41.89
CA ARG A 105 27.34 28.72 42.76
C ARG A 105 27.07 29.96 43.62
N GLY A 106 26.66 29.70 44.86
CA GLY A 106 26.63 30.70 45.91
C GLY A 106 28.03 31.26 46.16
N VAL A 107 28.09 32.58 46.21
CA VAL A 107 29.17 33.37 46.76
C VAL A 107 28.51 34.46 47.59
N GLU A 108 28.85 34.40 48.88
CA GLU A 108 28.75 35.42 49.94
C GLU A 108 27.36 35.71 50.54
#